data_AF-A0A946D1M7-F1
#
_entry.id   AF-A0A946D1M7-F1
#
_cell.length_a   1.000
_cell.length_b   1.000
_cell.length_c   1.000
_cell.angle_alpha   90.00
_cell.angle_beta   90.00
_cell.angle_gamma   90.00
#
_symmetry.space_group_name_H-M   'P 1'
#
loop_
_entity.id
_entity.type
_entity.pdbx_description
1 polymer ?
#
loop_
_entity_poly.entity_id
_entity_poly.type
_entity_poly.pdbx_seq_one_letter_code
_entity_poly.pdbx_strand_id
1 'polypeptide(L)'
;MTDESASAVLLGNPLREEARKVRRILLAVCVVGYIVISGDLIPSEISQFGLKFSHVHQGLFIQFLYLILGYHVLMFGFLGLTDYLDQKKRLYLSVQAAANEDLIRVSDAKEQGYFEKSQEHATKVVKPHRFQLLFEPSEKVRILRWEFEFWAPLIAGIIVIIKLMLYDPPTAIDYPVRWD
;
A
#
# COMPACT_ATOMS: atom_id res chain seq x y z
N MET A 1 -16.12 4.07 -26.85
CA MET A 1 -16.26 4.07 -25.37
C MET A 1 -15.12 3.32 -24.66
N THR A 2 -13.94 3.15 -25.26
CA THR A 2 -12.88 2.27 -24.70
C THR A 2 -11.66 2.99 -24.12
N ASP A 3 -11.45 4.26 -24.47
CA ASP A 3 -10.44 5.13 -23.82
C ASP A 3 -10.69 5.29 -22.31
N GLU A 4 -11.96 5.32 -21.91
CA GLU A 4 -12.35 5.51 -20.51
C GLU A 4 -11.99 4.29 -19.64
N SER A 5 -12.03 3.06 -20.17
CA SER A 5 -11.76 1.86 -19.37
C SER A 5 -10.27 1.68 -19.10
N ALA A 6 -9.41 1.91 -20.10
CA ALA A 6 -7.97 1.77 -19.94
C ALA A 6 -7.40 2.89 -19.06
N SER A 7 -7.78 4.15 -19.30
CA SER A 7 -7.36 5.27 -18.46
C SER A 7 -7.86 5.14 -17.01
N ALA A 8 -9.09 4.65 -16.79
CA ALA A 8 -9.61 4.38 -15.44
C ALA A 8 -8.83 3.27 -14.71
N VAL A 9 -8.36 2.24 -15.42
CA VAL A 9 -7.49 1.21 -14.83
C VAL A 9 -6.10 1.76 -14.48
N LEU A 10 -5.60 2.71 -15.27
CA LEU A 10 -4.24 3.26 -15.15
C LEU A 10 -4.15 4.37 -14.09
N LEU A 11 -5.18 5.20 -13.98
CA LEU A 11 -5.33 6.27 -12.98
C LEU A 11 -6.08 5.81 -11.72
N GLY A 12 -6.60 4.59 -11.73
CA GLY A 12 -7.33 3.99 -10.63
C GLY A 12 -6.50 3.85 -9.36
N ASN A 13 -7.18 3.71 -8.22
CA ASN A 13 -6.49 3.55 -6.95
C ASN A 13 -5.68 2.24 -6.92
N PRO A 14 -4.40 2.30 -6.51
CA PRO A 14 -3.50 1.14 -6.52
C PRO A 14 -3.86 0.07 -5.49
N LEU A 15 -4.53 0.49 -4.41
CA LEU A 15 -4.92 -0.35 -3.28
C LEU A 15 -6.44 -0.40 -3.18
N ARG A 16 -6.99 -1.59 -2.92
CA ARG A 16 -8.40 -1.78 -2.62
C ARG A 16 -8.76 -1.06 -1.31
N GLU A 17 -10.06 -0.83 -1.11
CA GLU A 17 -10.54 -0.14 0.09
C GLU A 17 -10.13 -0.87 1.38
N GLU A 18 -10.09 -2.20 1.36
CA GLU A 18 -9.65 -3.03 2.48
C GLU A 18 -8.18 -2.78 2.83
N ALA A 19 -7.27 -2.87 1.86
CA ALA A 19 -5.85 -2.60 2.07
C ALA A 19 -5.60 -1.15 2.50
N ARG A 20 -6.37 -0.18 1.98
CA ARG A 20 -6.30 1.23 2.41
C ARG A 20 -6.75 1.43 3.86
N LYS A 21 -7.78 0.71 4.33
CA LYS A 21 -8.20 0.71 5.73
C LYS A 21 -7.10 0.17 6.62
N VAL A 22 -6.55 -1.00 6.28
CA VAL A 22 -5.44 -1.62 7.04
C VAL A 22 -4.22 -0.71 7.06
N ARG A 23 -3.87 -0.05 5.95
CA ARG A 23 -2.77 0.94 5.90
C ARG A 23 -2.97 2.07 6.89
N ARG A 24 -4.16 2.67 6.95
CA ARG A 24 -4.46 3.78 7.88
C ARG A 24 -4.32 3.34 9.33
N ILE A 25 -4.81 2.13 9.65
CA ILE A 25 -4.69 1.56 10.98
C ILE A 25 -3.21 1.28 11.30
N LEU A 26 -2.46 0.67 10.38
CA LEU A 26 -1.03 0.42 10.55
C LEU A 26 -0.27 1.72 10.86
N LEU A 27 -0.48 2.77 10.08
CA LEU A 27 0.16 4.08 10.31
C LEU A 27 -0.24 4.70 11.66
N ALA A 28 -1.52 4.61 12.05
CA ALA A 28 -1.97 5.09 13.35
C ALA A 28 -1.29 4.34 14.50
N VAL A 29 -1.22 3.01 14.42
CA VAL A 29 -0.55 2.17 15.42
C VAL A 29 0.96 2.44 15.44
N CYS A 30 1.59 2.68 14.28
CA CYS A 30 3.00 3.10 14.21
C CYS A 30 3.24 4.40 14.97
N VAL A 31 2.38 5.41 14.78
CA VAL A 31 2.49 6.70 15.47
C VAL A 31 2.32 6.51 16.97
N VAL A 32 1.31 5.76 17.40
CA VAL A 32 1.09 5.46 18.83
C VAL A 32 2.30 4.73 19.42
N GLY A 33 2.80 3.68 18.76
CA GLY A 33 3.96 2.93 19.24
C GLY A 33 5.22 3.79 19.33
N TYR A 34 5.46 4.64 18.33
CA TYR A 34 6.58 5.57 18.34
C TYR A 34 6.47 6.60 19.49
N ILE A 35 5.29 7.16 19.73
CA ILE A 35 5.04 8.11 20.82
C ILE A 35 5.24 7.45 22.19
N VAL A 36 4.77 6.21 22.37
CA VAL A 36 4.94 5.46 23.63
C VAL A 36 6.43 5.32 23.98
N ILE A 37 7.26 4.96 23.00
CA ILE A 37 8.71 4.82 23.16
C ILE A 37 9.37 6.18 23.39
N SER A 38 9.06 7.17 22.56
CA SER A 38 9.80 8.44 22.53
C SER A 38 9.41 9.37 23.67
N GLY A 39 8.19 9.23 24.19
CA GLY A 39 7.67 10.02 25.30
C GLY A 39 7.75 9.33 26.66
N ASP A 40 8.36 8.15 26.74
CA ASP A 40 8.41 7.31 27.95
C ASP A 40 7.02 7.16 28.59
N LEU A 41 5.98 6.96 27.76
CA LEU A 41 4.59 6.90 28.21
C LEU A 41 4.19 5.51 28.71
N ILE A 42 5.17 4.69 29.11
CA ILE A 42 4.87 3.38 29.68
C ILE A 42 4.43 3.61 31.13
N PRO A 43 3.16 3.31 31.48
CA PRO A 43 2.67 3.57 32.81
C PRO A 43 3.49 2.77 33.84
N SER A 44 4.05 3.47 34.81
CA SER A 44 4.65 2.88 36.02
C SER A 44 3.59 2.55 37.06
N GLU A 45 2.48 3.29 37.05
CA GLU A 45 1.32 3.08 37.91
C GLU A 45 0.03 3.52 37.22
N ILE A 46 -1.08 2.86 37.55
CA ILE A 46 -2.42 3.40 37.30
C ILE A 46 -2.99 3.77 38.67
N SER A 47 -2.75 5.02 39.07
CA SER A 47 -3.14 5.56 40.38
C SER A 47 -4.63 5.41 40.68
N GLN A 48 -5.48 5.48 39.65
CA GLN A 48 -6.93 5.29 39.78
C GLN A 48 -7.35 3.88 40.22
N PHE A 49 -6.52 2.86 39.98
CA PHE A 49 -6.79 1.47 40.38
C PHE A 49 -5.82 0.96 41.46
N GLY A 50 -4.89 1.78 41.94
CA GLY A 50 -3.87 1.37 42.92
C GLY A 50 -2.91 0.28 42.39
N LEU A 51 -2.87 0.05 41.08
CA LEU A 51 -2.02 -0.96 40.45
C LEU A 51 -0.65 -0.36 40.13
N LYS A 52 0.40 -0.90 40.73
CA LYS A 52 1.79 -0.63 40.37
C LYS A 52 2.24 -1.61 39.29
N PHE A 53 2.76 -1.11 38.18
CA PHE A 53 3.33 -1.97 37.16
C PHE A 53 4.72 -2.41 37.60
N SER A 54 4.90 -3.72 37.76
CA SER A 54 6.23 -4.31 37.85
C SER A 54 6.92 -4.20 36.49
N HIS A 55 8.26 -4.29 36.48
CA HIS A 55 9.03 -4.37 35.24
C HIS A 55 8.55 -5.49 34.31
N VAL A 56 8.09 -6.61 34.88
CA VAL A 56 7.52 -7.72 34.11
C VAL A 56 6.25 -7.29 33.37
N HIS A 57 5.36 -6.53 34.02
CA HIS A 57 4.12 -6.07 33.39
C HIS A 57 4.36 -5.03 32.29
N GLN A 58 5.36 -4.16 32.47
CA GLN A 58 5.78 -3.20 31.43
C GLN A 58 6.35 -3.92 30.21
N GLY A 59 7.22 -4.92 30.43
CA GLY A 59 7.76 -5.76 29.37
C GLY A 59 6.65 -6.48 28.58
N LEU A 60 5.66 -7.03 29.29
CA LEU A 60 4.49 -7.65 28.64
C LEU A 60 3.69 -6.64 27.82
N PHE A 61 3.49 -5.41 28.32
CA PHE A 61 2.78 -4.36 27.58
C PHE A 61 3.49 -4.02 26.26
N ILE A 62 4.81 -3.80 26.30
CA ILE A 62 5.63 -3.58 25.09
C ILE A 62 5.53 -4.78 24.14
N GLN A 63 5.55 -6.00 24.72
CA GLN A 63 5.44 -7.23 23.97
C GLN A 63 4.12 -7.33 23.18
N PHE A 64 3.00 -7.04 23.84
CA PHE A 64 1.70 -6.97 23.18
C PHE A 64 1.67 -5.90 22.10
N LEU A 65 2.28 -4.73 22.34
CA LEU A 65 2.29 -3.64 21.39
C LEU A 65 3.00 -4.03 20.08
N TYR A 66 4.21 -4.61 20.16
CA TYR A 66 4.92 -5.02 18.95
C TYR A 66 4.26 -6.23 18.27
N LEU A 67 3.60 -7.14 19.01
CA LEU A 67 2.85 -8.24 18.42
C LEU A 67 1.64 -7.75 17.62
N ILE A 68 0.88 -6.79 18.18
CA ILE A 68 -0.25 -6.15 17.49
C ILE A 68 0.25 -5.44 16.23
N LEU A 69 1.36 -4.71 16.34
CA LEU A 69 1.95 -4.02 15.20
C LEU A 69 2.46 -5.01 14.13
N GLY A 70 3.11 -6.10 14.55
CA GLY A 70 3.58 -7.18 13.68
C GLY A 70 2.43 -7.83 12.92
N TYR A 71 1.31 -8.09 13.57
CA TYR A 71 0.08 -8.58 12.91
C TYR A 71 -0.38 -7.63 11.81
N HIS A 72 -0.43 -6.31 12.07
CA HIS A 72 -0.86 -5.32 11.07
C HIS A 72 0.13 -5.19 9.91
N VAL A 73 1.44 -5.30 10.17
CA VAL A 73 2.47 -5.31 9.12
C VAL A 73 2.28 -6.52 8.20
N LEU A 74 2.10 -7.72 8.75
CA LEU A 74 1.87 -8.93 7.97
C LEU A 74 0.57 -8.85 7.18
N MET A 75 -0.53 -8.45 7.83
CA MET A 75 -1.84 -8.32 7.18
C MET A 75 -1.79 -7.33 6.01
N PHE A 76 -1.14 -6.18 6.21
CA PHE A 76 -0.96 -5.19 5.14
C PHE A 76 -0.07 -5.72 4.01
N GLY A 77 1.00 -6.44 4.35
CA GLY A 77 1.89 -7.07 3.37
C GLY A 77 1.16 -8.06 2.47
N PHE A 78 0.36 -8.96 3.04
CA PHE A 78 -0.44 -9.92 2.26
C PHE A 78 -1.48 -9.22 1.38
N LEU A 79 -2.27 -8.31 1.93
CA LEU A 79 -3.30 -7.61 1.17
C LEU A 79 -2.71 -6.76 0.04
N GLY A 80 -1.64 -6.02 0.32
CA GLY A 80 -1.01 -5.18 -0.70
C GLY A 80 -0.33 -6.01 -1.79
N LEU A 81 0.21 -7.19 -1.48
CA LEU A 81 0.73 -8.12 -2.48
C LEU A 81 -0.39 -8.69 -3.36
N THR A 82 -1.52 -9.08 -2.78
CA THR A 82 -2.70 -9.52 -3.56
C THR A 82 -3.19 -8.41 -4.49
N ASP A 83 -3.30 -7.18 -3.99
CA ASP A 83 -3.73 -6.02 -4.79
C ASP A 83 -2.76 -5.74 -5.95
N TYR A 84 -1.46 -5.87 -5.72
CA TYR A 84 -0.44 -5.73 -6.77
C TYR A 84 -0.64 -6.71 -7.93
N LEU A 85 -0.83 -7.99 -7.59
CA LEU A 85 -1.01 -9.05 -8.58
C LEU A 85 -2.31 -8.86 -9.34
N ASP A 86 -3.37 -8.45 -8.67
CA ASP A 86 -4.64 -8.13 -9.29
C ASP A 86 -4.56 -6.92 -10.22
N GLN A 87 -3.78 -5.89 -9.87
CA GLN A 87 -3.56 -4.75 -10.75
C GLN A 87 -2.82 -5.15 -12.03
N LYS A 88 -1.75 -5.97 -11.90
CA LYS A 88 -1.05 -6.52 -13.07
C LYS A 88 -1.96 -7.35 -13.97
N LYS A 89 -2.81 -8.18 -13.37
CA LYS A 89 -3.79 -8.99 -14.10
C LYS A 89 -4.80 -8.12 -14.84
N ARG A 90 -5.34 -7.07 -14.21
CA ARG A 90 -6.29 -6.12 -14.83
C ARG A 90 -5.67 -5.38 -16.01
N LEU A 91 -4.41 -4.97 -15.87
CA LEU A 91 -3.66 -4.32 -16.95
C LEU A 91 -3.45 -5.27 -18.14
N TYR A 92 -3.07 -6.52 -17.88
CA TYR A 92 -2.91 -7.52 -18.94
C TYR A 92 -4.23 -7.77 -19.68
N LEU A 93 -5.34 -7.93 -18.95
CA LEU A 93 -6.66 -8.16 -19.52
C LEU A 93 -7.18 -6.94 -20.29
N SER A 94 -6.92 -5.70 -19.83
CA SER A 94 -7.35 -4.50 -20.55
C SER A 94 -6.62 -4.33 -21.88
N VAL A 95 -5.32 -4.64 -21.90
CA VAL A 95 -4.53 -4.64 -23.15
C VAL A 95 -5.04 -5.72 -24.11
N GLN A 96 -5.33 -6.92 -23.61
CA GLN A 96 -5.87 -8.00 -24.43
C GLN A 96 -7.27 -7.67 -24.98
N ALA A 97 -8.13 -7.05 -24.17
CA ALA A 97 -9.46 -6.63 -24.59
C ALA A 97 -9.41 -5.56 -25.69
N ALA A 98 -8.50 -4.58 -25.57
CA ALA A 98 -8.29 -3.56 -26.60
C ALA A 98 -7.80 -4.19 -27.92
N ALA A 99 -6.85 -5.12 -27.85
CA ALA A 99 -6.36 -5.83 -29.03
C ALA A 99 -7.46 -6.65 -29.72
N ASN A 100 -8.31 -7.34 -28.94
CA ASN A 100 -9.42 -8.12 -29.47
C ASN A 100 -10.49 -7.23 -30.12
N GLU A 101 -10.78 -6.06 -29.55
CA GLU A 101 -11.74 -5.11 -30.14
C GLU A 101 -11.25 -4.59 -31.50
N ASP A 102 -9.96 -4.28 -31.62
CA ASP A 102 -9.38 -3.84 -32.88
C ASP A 102 -9.45 -4.95 -33.95
N LEU A 103 -9.26 -6.22 -33.57
CA LEU A 103 -9.43 -7.35 -34.48
C LEU A 103 -10.88 -7.49 -34.97
N ILE A 104 -11.87 -7.33 -34.08
CA ILE A 104 -13.29 -7.37 -34.45
C ILE A 104 -13.61 -6.25 -35.44
N ARG A 105 -13.16 -5.01 -35.16
CA ARG A 105 -13.38 -3.87 -36.07
C ARG A 105 -12.77 -4.09 -37.46
N VAL A 106 -11.58 -4.68 -37.52
CA VAL A 106 -10.93 -5.03 -38.80
C VAL A 106 -11.71 -6.12 -39.53
N SER A 107 -12.24 -7.11 -38.81
CA SER A 107 -13.08 -8.18 -39.37
C SER A 107 -14.39 -7.64 -39.94
N ASP A 108 -15.07 -6.75 -39.20
CA ASP A 108 -16.34 -6.15 -39.64
C ASP A 108 -16.14 -5.26 -40.87
N ALA A 109 -15.07 -4.46 -40.90
CA ALA A 109 -14.71 -3.62 -42.05
C ALA A 109 -14.39 -4.45 -43.31
N LYS A 110 -13.84 -5.65 -43.12
CA LYS A 110 -13.55 -6.62 -44.17
C LYS A 110 -14.84 -7.17 -44.78
N GLU A 111 -15.82 -7.52 -43.95
CA GLU A 111 -17.11 -8.05 -44.38
C GLU A 111 -17.95 -7.01 -45.15
N GLN A 112 -17.83 -5.72 -44.81
CA GLN A 112 -18.55 -4.62 -45.47
C GLN A 112 -17.95 -4.18 -46.83
N GLY A 113 -16.95 -4.89 -47.38
CA GLY A 113 -16.40 -4.60 -48.71
C GLY A 113 -15.45 -3.42 -48.79
N TYR A 114 -15.01 -2.84 -47.67
CA TYR A 114 -14.05 -1.72 -47.61
C TYR A 114 -12.57 -2.17 -47.73
N PHE A 115 -12.31 -3.27 -48.43
CA PHE A 115 -11.03 -3.99 -48.38
C PHE A 115 -9.81 -3.19 -48.84
N GLU A 116 -9.96 -2.34 -49.86
CA GLU A 116 -8.82 -1.72 -50.54
C GLU A 116 -8.24 -0.51 -49.76
N LYS A 117 -9.08 0.20 -48.99
CA LYS A 117 -8.63 1.25 -48.03
C LYS A 117 -8.29 0.69 -46.64
N SER A 118 -8.85 -0.47 -46.30
CA SER A 118 -8.65 -1.12 -45.00
C SER A 118 -7.26 -1.75 -44.86
N GLN A 119 -6.65 -2.32 -45.90
CA GLN A 119 -5.31 -2.92 -45.80
C GLN A 119 -4.19 -1.92 -45.46
N GLU A 120 -4.26 -0.70 -46.01
CA GLU A 120 -3.27 0.36 -45.74
C GLU A 120 -3.44 0.98 -44.34
N HIS A 121 -4.66 0.94 -43.79
CA HIS A 121 -4.92 1.29 -42.40
C HIS A 121 -4.62 0.15 -41.43
N ALA A 122 -4.95 -1.10 -41.75
CA ALA A 122 -4.69 -2.27 -40.90
C ALA A 122 -3.20 -2.46 -40.60
N THR A 123 -2.30 -2.10 -41.51
CA THR A 123 -0.84 -2.12 -41.27
C THR A 123 -0.34 -0.93 -40.43
N LYS A 124 -1.08 0.19 -40.37
CA LYS A 124 -0.79 1.36 -39.52
C LYS A 124 -1.52 1.33 -38.16
N VAL A 125 -2.63 0.61 -38.04
CA VAL A 125 -3.50 0.57 -36.85
C VAL A 125 -2.94 -0.35 -35.74
N VAL A 126 -1.97 -1.23 -36.04
CA VAL A 126 -1.40 -2.15 -35.03
C VAL A 126 -0.41 -1.47 -34.06
N LYS A 127 -0.13 -0.17 -34.21
CA LYS A 127 0.56 0.58 -33.16
C LYS A 127 -0.44 1.50 -32.48
N PRO A 128 -0.83 1.22 -31.22
CA PRO A 128 -1.65 2.14 -30.43
C PRO A 128 -0.80 3.35 -30.01
N HIS A 129 -0.34 4.15 -30.98
CA HIS A 129 0.62 5.24 -30.81
C HIS A 129 0.00 6.40 -30.00
N ARG A 130 -1.33 6.58 -30.09
CA ARG A 130 -2.03 7.58 -29.28
C ARG A 130 -2.12 7.21 -27.80
N PHE A 131 -2.03 5.92 -27.47
CA PHE A 131 -1.93 5.42 -26.09
C PHE A 131 -0.50 5.35 -25.55
N GLN A 132 0.53 5.73 -26.31
CA GLN A 132 1.91 5.75 -25.78
C GLN A 132 2.32 7.14 -25.31
N LEU A 133 1.92 8.19 -26.02
CA LEU A 133 2.42 9.56 -25.78
C LEU A 133 1.81 10.26 -24.55
N LEU A 134 0.59 9.91 -24.13
CA LEU A 134 -0.01 10.43 -22.90
C LEU A 134 0.38 9.63 -21.64
N PHE A 135 1.11 8.52 -21.81
CA PHE A 135 1.34 7.52 -20.77
C PHE A 135 2.72 7.54 -20.14
N GLU A 136 3.77 7.99 -20.85
CA GLU A 136 5.13 7.94 -20.30
C GLU A 136 5.35 8.69 -18.97
N PRO A 137 4.83 9.92 -18.76
CA PRO A 137 4.97 10.57 -17.47
C PRO A 137 4.05 9.97 -16.40
N SER A 138 2.86 9.51 -16.78
CA SER A 138 1.86 8.98 -15.84
C SER A 138 2.21 7.59 -15.33
N GLU A 139 2.89 6.76 -16.13
CA GLU A 139 3.37 5.44 -15.68
C GLU A 139 4.43 5.53 -14.59
N LYS A 140 5.38 6.46 -14.71
CA LYS A 140 6.43 6.67 -13.69
C LYS A 140 5.83 7.15 -12.38
N VAL A 141 4.92 8.14 -12.43
CA VAL A 141 4.22 8.64 -11.23
C VAL A 141 3.37 7.56 -10.59
N ARG A 142 2.68 6.73 -11.40
CA ARG A 142 1.90 5.60 -10.90
C ARG A 142 2.77 4.58 -10.17
N ILE A 143 3.89 4.16 -10.79
CA ILE A 143 4.83 3.21 -10.17
C ILE A 143 5.37 3.81 -8.87
N LEU A 144 5.87 5.04 -8.91
CA LEU A 144 6.42 5.71 -7.72
C LEU A 144 5.38 5.82 -6.59
N ARG A 145 4.14 6.21 -6.92
CA ARG A 145 3.04 6.27 -5.97
C ARG A 145 2.74 4.90 -5.38
N TRP A 146 2.73 3.85 -6.20
CA TRP A 146 2.47 2.48 -5.75
C TRP A 146 3.56 2.00 -4.78
N GLU A 147 4.83 2.14 -5.18
CA GLU A 147 5.98 1.78 -4.35
C GLU A 147 5.96 2.55 -3.02
N PHE A 148 5.67 3.85 -3.04
CA PHE A 148 5.57 4.65 -1.82
C PHE A 148 4.39 4.22 -0.94
N GLU A 149 3.19 4.08 -1.51
CA GLU A 149 1.98 3.73 -0.79
C GLU A 149 2.03 2.33 -0.15
N PHE A 150 2.85 1.42 -0.70
CA PHE A 150 3.07 0.07 -0.20
C PHE A 150 4.28 -0.03 0.76
N TRP A 151 5.46 0.47 0.36
CA TRP A 151 6.68 0.30 1.17
C TRP A 151 6.74 1.23 2.37
N ALA A 152 6.28 2.48 2.26
CA ALA A 152 6.44 3.43 3.37
C ALA A 152 5.76 2.97 4.67
N PRO A 153 4.51 2.46 4.66
CA PRO A 153 3.88 1.91 5.86
C PRO A 153 4.57 0.66 6.39
N LEU A 154 5.06 -0.24 5.52
CA LEU A 154 5.78 -1.45 5.91
C LEU A 154 7.09 -1.11 6.60
N ILE A 155 7.90 -0.23 6.00
CA ILE A 155 9.18 0.21 6.54
C ILE A 155 8.96 0.91 7.88
N ALA A 156 7.98 1.82 7.97
CA ALA A 156 7.65 2.49 9.23
C ALA A 156 7.24 1.49 10.32
N GLY A 157 6.40 0.50 10.00
CA GLY A 157 6.00 -0.55 10.92
C GLY A 157 7.19 -1.37 11.42
N ILE A 158 8.07 -1.81 10.52
CA ILE A 158 9.28 -2.58 10.88
C ILE A 158 10.20 -1.75 11.79
N ILE A 159 10.43 -0.47 11.47
CA ILE A 159 11.27 0.41 12.30
C ILE A 159 10.70 0.54 13.71
N VAL A 160 9.39 0.75 13.86
CA VAL A 160 8.75 0.88 15.18
C VAL A 160 8.79 -0.46 15.94
N ILE A 161 8.58 -1.59 15.27
CA ILE A 161 8.74 -2.93 15.89
C ILE A 161 10.15 -3.10 16.44
N ILE A 162 11.19 -2.80 15.64
CA ILE A 162 12.58 -2.92 16.08
C ILE A 162 12.83 -2.02 17.30
N LYS A 163 12.34 -0.78 17.26
CA LYS A 163 12.46 0.13 18.41
C LYS A 163 11.76 -0.39 19.66
N LEU A 164 10.58 -1.00 19.53
CA LEU A 164 9.87 -1.60 20.67
C LEU A 164 10.61 -2.81 21.22
N MET A 165 11.20 -3.65 20.37
CA MET A 165 11.97 -4.82 20.78
C MET A 165 13.27 -4.46 21.50
N LEU A 166 13.87 -3.32 21.14
CA LEU A 166 15.10 -2.80 21.73
C LEU A 166 14.84 -1.81 22.88
N TYR A 167 13.58 -1.58 23.24
CA TYR A 167 13.23 -0.65 24.30
C TYR A 167 13.37 -1.32 25.66
N ASP A 168 14.32 -0.84 26.46
CA ASP A 168 14.42 -1.17 27.87
C ASP A 168 13.67 -0.11 28.69
N PRO A 169 12.60 -0.48 29.42
CA PRO A 169 11.88 0.47 30.24
C PRO A 169 12.78 0.97 31.38
N PRO A 170 12.80 2.29 31.65
CA PRO A 170 13.63 2.85 32.70
C PRO A 170 13.31 2.23 34.05
N THR A 171 14.34 1.86 34.81
CA THR A 171 14.14 1.33 36.15
C THR A 171 13.83 2.45 37.12
N ALA A 172 12.94 2.19 38.08
CA ALA A 172 12.52 3.20 39.08
C ALA A 172 13.69 3.76 39.92
N ILE A 173 14.90 3.22 39.77
CA ILE A 173 16.12 3.62 40.47
C ILE A 173 16.79 4.84 39.79
N ASP A 174 16.48 5.13 38.52
CA ASP A 174 17.20 6.16 37.73
C ASP A 174 16.67 7.60 37.89
N TYR A 175 15.58 7.81 38.63
CA TYR A 175 15.12 9.16 38.94
C TYR A 175 15.76 9.63 40.25
N PRO A 176 16.77 10.53 40.24
CA PRO A 176 17.25 11.13 41.47
C PRO A 176 16.08 11.85 42.12
N VAL A 177 15.73 11.42 43.33
CA VAL A 177 14.67 12.06 44.12
C VAL A 177 15.08 13.52 44.31
N ARG A 178 14.43 14.41 43.55
CA ARG A 178 14.54 15.85 43.72
C ARG A 178 13.63 16.23 44.89
N TRP A 179 14.26 16.35 46.06
CA TRP A 179 13.63 16.90 47.26
C TRP A 179 13.63 18.43 47.13
N ASP A 180 12.75 18.93 46.27
CA ASP A 180 12.51 20.36 46.08
C ASP A 180 11.40 20.82 47.04
#